data_AF-A0A1W9Z3L6-F1
#
_entry.id   AF-A0A1W9Z3L6-F1
#
_cell.length_a   1.000
_cell.length_b   1.000
_cell.length_c   1.000
_cell.angle_alpha   90.00
_cell.angle_beta   90.00
_cell.angle_gamma   90.00
#
_symmetry.space_group_name_H-M   'P 1'
#
loop_
_entity.id
_entity.type
_entity.pdbx_description
1 polymer ?
#
loop_
_entity_poly.entity_id
_entity_poly.type
_entity_poly.pdbx_seq_one_letter_code
_entity_poly.pdbx_strand_id
1 'polypeptide(L)'
;MVQAVVSYPTADAARAFFDDSARRWSKCTDHTVNVRVNDRQLPRWVSGDLQQTDTALAMPYTRGAGGQARSCQRVLSVAVNIVLDIQACEPARQQPVTAATDIAEQITAKLAG
;
A
#
# COMPACT_ATOMS: atom_id res chain seq x y z
N MET A 1 11.13 -2.36 -3.51
CA MET A 1 10.59 -1.84 -2.24
C MET A 1 10.62 -0.32 -2.31
N VAL A 2 9.57 0.34 -1.84
CA VAL A 2 9.50 1.79 -1.68
C VAL A 2 8.91 2.07 -0.31
N GLN A 3 9.44 3.07 0.39
CA GLN A 3 8.91 3.52 1.68
C GLN A 3 8.91 5.04 1.71
N ALA A 4 7.78 5.63 2.12
CA ALA A 4 7.65 7.06 2.31
C ALA A 4 7.03 7.36 3.68
N VAL A 5 7.53 8.41 4.32
CA VAL A 5 7.05 8.96 5.59
C VAL A 5 6.65 10.40 5.32
N VAL A 6 5.38 10.74 5.57
CA VAL A 6 4.82 12.06 5.27
C VAL A 6 4.28 12.67 6.55
N SER A 7 4.86 13.80 6.96
CA SER A 7 4.35 14.59 8.08
C SER A 7 3.29 15.59 7.62
N TYR A 8 2.24 15.71 8.42
CA TYR A 8 1.17 16.68 8.25
C TYR A 8 1.23 17.74 9.36
N PRO A 9 0.69 18.94 9.14
CA PRO A 9 0.67 19.98 10.19
C PRO A 9 -0.08 19.55 11.46
N THR A 10 -1.09 18.68 11.33
CA THR A 10 -1.91 18.19 12.46
C THR A 10 -2.22 16.71 12.31
N ALA A 11 -2.57 16.06 13.43
CA ALA A 11 -3.05 14.68 13.44
C ALA A 11 -4.34 14.53 12.60
N ASP A 12 -5.26 15.49 12.71
CA ASP A 12 -6.50 15.49 11.94
C ASP A 12 -6.27 15.55 10.42
N ALA A 13 -5.25 16.30 9.98
CA ALA A 13 -4.91 16.36 8.55
C ALA A 13 -4.35 15.02 8.04
N ALA A 14 -3.52 14.34 8.83
CA ALA A 14 -3.05 12.99 8.51
C ALA A 14 -4.21 11.98 8.47
N ARG A 15 -5.10 12.05 9.47
CA ARG A 15 -6.30 11.21 9.54
C ARG A 15 -7.25 11.44 8.37
N ALA A 16 -7.48 12.68 7.98
CA ALA A 16 -8.33 13.02 6.85
C ALA A 16 -7.79 12.42 5.53
N PHE A 17 -6.48 12.46 5.32
CA PHE A 17 -5.85 11.82 4.16
C PHE A 17 -6.00 10.28 4.20
N PHE A 18 -5.81 9.68 5.38
CA PHE A 18 -5.99 8.25 5.58
C PHE A 18 -7.43 7.80 5.28
N ASP A 19 -8.43 8.50 5.83
CA ASP A 19 -9.84 8.19 5.62
C ASP A 19 -10.27 8.38 4.15
N ASP A 20 -9.74 9.40 3.47
CA ASP A 20 -9.96 9.58 2.03
C ASP A 20 -9.30 8.48 1.20
N SER A 21 -8.09 8.08 1.58
CA SER A 21 -7.41 6.95 0.95
C SER A 21 -8.19 5.65 1.14
N ALA A 22 -8.74 5.39 2.32
CA ALA A 22 -9.58 4.23 2.60
C ALA A 22 -10.79 4.17 1.66
N ARG A 23 -11.52 5.29 1.51
CA ARG A 23 -12.66 5.38 0.58
C ARG A 23 -12.28 5.19 -0.88
N ARG A 24 -11.07 5.58 -1.28
CA ARG A 24 -10.58 5.38 -2.66
C ARG A 24 -10.15 3.93 -2.87
N TRP A 25 -9.42 3.35 -1.92
CA TRP A 25 -8.87 2.00 -2.03
C TRP A 25 -9.97 0.95 -1.97
N SER A 26 -11.07 1.18 -1.24
CA SER A 26 -12.21 0.25 -1.22
C SER A 26 -12.85 0.03 -2.61
N LYS A 27 -12.63 0.96 -3.54
CA LYS A 27 -13.08 0.84 -4.94
C LYS A 27 -12.08 0.10 -5.84
N CYS A 28 -10.93 -0.27 -5.30
CA CYS A 28 -9.84 -0.92 -6.01
C CYS A 28 -9.72 -2.43 -5.69
N THR A 29 -10.60 -2.99 -4.86
CA THR A 29 -10.62 -4.44 -4.60
C THR A 29 -10.87 -5.22 -5.89
N ASP A 30 -10.11 -6.30 -6.11
CA ASP A 30 -10.17 -7.18 -7.28
C ASP A 30 -10.11 -6.44 -8.63
N HIS A 31 -9.41 -5.31 -8.64
CA HIS A 31 -9.39 -4.42 -9.78
C HIS A 31 -8.19 -4.67 -10.68
N THR A 32 -8.44 -4.76 -11.99
CA THR A 32 -7.37 -4.83 -12.99
C THR A 32 -6.99 -3.43 -13.45
N VAL A 33 -5.79 -2.99 -13.09
CA VAL A 33 -5.26 -1.67 -13.46
C VAL A 33 -4.35 -1.80 -14.67
N ASN A 34 -4.70 -1.10 -15.75
CA ASN A 34 -3.84 -0.93 -16.92
C ASN A 34 -3.12 0.43 -16.79
N VAL A 35 -1.82 0.39 -16.48
CA VAL A 35 -1.03 1.61 -16.26
C VAL A 35 -0.30 1.99 -17.55
N ARG A 36 -0.35 3.28 -17.91
CA ARG A 36 0.44 3.87 -19.00
C ARG A 36 1.25 5.04 -18.44
N VAL A 37 2.53 5.12 -18.79
CA VAL A 37 3.43 6.23 -18.42
C VAL A 37 4.18 6.67 -19.67
N ASN A 38 4.08 7.96 -20.04
CA ASN A 38 4.67 8.51 -21.27
C ASN A 38 4.36 7.65 -22.51
N ASP A 39 3.09 7.29 -22.68
CA ASP A 39 2.57 6.39 -23.72
C ASP A 39 3.14 4.96 -23.76
N ARG A 40 3.94 4.58 -22.77
CA ARG A 40 4.42 3.22 -22.60
C ARG A 40 3.50 2.47 -21.66
N GLN A 41 3.00 1.33 -22.12
CA GLN A 41 2.24 0.42 -21.29
C GLN A 41 3.17 -0.23 -20.27
N LEU A 42 2.83 -0.09 -18.99
CA LEU A 42 3.50 -0.79 -17.90
C LEU A 42 2.84 -2.17 -17.69
N PRO A 43 3.53 -3.10 -17.01
CA PRO A 43 2.93 -4.36 -16.61
C PRO A 43 1.59 -4.11 -15.90
N ARG A 44 0.56 -4.87 -16.26
CA ARG A 44 -0.77 -4.84 -15.63
C ARG A 44 -0.66 -5.19 -14.15
N TRP A 45 -1.48 -4.55 -13.33
CA TRP A 45 -1.62 -4.87 -11.92
C TRP A 45 -3.01 -5.45 -11.66
N VAL A 46 -3.09 -6.42 -10.76
CA VAL A 46 -4.36 -6.93 -10.25
C VAL A 46 -4.31 -6.83 -8.74
N SER A 47 -5.07 -5.91 -8.16
CA SER A 47 -5.24 -5.80 -6.71
C SER A 47 -6.13 -6.91 -6.19
N GLY A 48 -5.91 -7.32 -4.94
CA GLY A 48 -6.83 -8.19 -4.20
C GLY A 48 -7.63 -7.41 -3.16
N ASP A 49 -8.14 -8.14 -2.17
CA ASP A 49 -8.96 -7.59 -1.10
C ASP A 49 -8.23 -6.55 -0.25
N LEU A 50 -8.89 -5.40 -0.07
CA LEU A 50 -8.47 -4.39 0.90
C LEU A 50 -8.68 -4.91 2.33
N GLN A 51 -7.59 -4.97 3.09
CA GLN A 51 -7.64 -5.10 4.54
C GLN A 51 -7.57 -3.72 5.17
N GLN A 52 -8.52 -3.40 6.05
CA GLN A 52 -8.62 -2.09 6.69
C GLN A 52 -8.79 -2.23 8.20
N THR A 53 -8.01 -1.45 8.94
CA THR A 53 -8.19 -1.18 10.37
C THR A 53 -8.38 0.33 10.60
N ASP A 54 -8.46 0.76 11.86
CA ASP A 54 -8.55 2.19 12.20
C ASP A 54 -7.30 3.00 11.83
N THR A 55 -6.15 2.33 11.64
CA THR A 55 -4.84 2.97 11.45
C THR A 55 -4.03 2.40 10.30
N ALA A 56 -4.53 1.38 9.59
CA ALA A 56 -3.84 0.78 8.45
C ALA A 56 -4.80 0.36 7.33
N LEU A 57 -4.32 0.51 6.10
CA LEU A 57 -4.89 -0.02 4.86
C LEU A 57 -3.82 -0.90 4.24
N ALA A 58 -4.11 -2.18 3.99
CA ALA A 58 -3.20 -3.09 3.32
C ALA A 58 -3.90 -3.69 2.10
N MET A 59 -3.27 -3.57 0.93
CA MET A 59 -3.79 -4.11 -0.31
C MET A 59 -2.71 -4.95 -1.00
N PRO A 60 -2.91 -6.27 -1.14
CA PRO A 60 -2.06 -7.07 -1.99
C PRO A 60 -2.34 -6.72 -3.46
N TYR A 61 -1.32 -6.84 -4.29
CA TYR A 61 -1.51 -6.79 -5.74
C TYR A 61 -0.44 -7.61 -6.45
N THR A 62 -0.80 -8.16 -7.59
CA THR A 62 0.16 -8.79 -8.50
C THR A 62 0.56 -7.80 -9.58
N ARG A 63 1.81 -7.87 -10.05
CA ARG A 63 2.33 -7.03 -11.14
C ARG A 63 2.99 -7.90 -12.19
N GLY A 64 2.60 -7.72 -13.45
CA GLY A 64 3.12 -8.50 -14.58
C GLY A 64 2.45 -9.87 -14.71
N ALA A 65 3.02 -10.73 -15.54
CA ALA A 65 2.49 -12.06 -15.85
C ALA A 65 3.62 -13.06 -16.13
N GLY A 66 3.30 -14.36 -16.05
CA GLY A 66 4.25 -15.45 -16.31
C GLY A 66 5.49 -15.36 -15.42
N GLY A 67 6.66 -15.68 -15.97
CA GLY A 67 7.93 -15.65 -15.22
C GLY A 67 8.39 -14.27 -14.72
N GLN A 68 7.70 -13.19 -15.10
CA GLN A 68 7.98 -11.82 -14.62
C GLN A 68 6.98 -11.35 -13.56
N ALA A 69 6.01 -12.19 -13.19
CA ALA A 69 5.03 -11.85 -12.17
C ALA A 69 5.70 -11.61 -10.81
N ARG A 70 5.19 -10.62 -10.09
CA ARG A 70 5.57 -10.29 -8.72
C ARG A 70 4.33 -10.25 -7.85
N SER A 71 4.43 -10.82 -6.66
CA SER A 71 3.43 -10.63 -5.61
C SER A 71 3.88 -9.43 -4.79
N CYS A 72 2.99 -8.46 -4.57
CA CYS A 72 3.30 -7.23 -3.87
C CYS A 72 2.24 -6.93 -2.82
N GLN A 73 2.58 -6.03 -1.91
CA GLN A 73 1.68 -5.44 -0.94
C GLN A 73 1.97 -3.94 -0.88
N ARG A 74 0.92 -3.14 -0.85
CA ARG A 74 0.99 -1.74 -0.47
C ARG A 74 0.28 -1.54 0.86
N VAL A 75 0.91 -0.82 1.77
CA VAL A 75 0.35 -0.46 3.07
C VAL A 75 0.37 1.05 3.24
N LEU A 76 -0.78 1.61 3.59
CA LEU A 76 -0.89 2.97 4.07
C LEU A 76 -1.22 2.92 5.56
N SER A 77 -0.44 3.58 6.42
CA SER A 77 -0.71 3.63 7.86
C SER A 77 -0.66 5.07 8.37
N VAL A 78 -1.40 5.35 9.43
CA VAL A 78 -1.45 6.67 10.08
C VAL A 78 -1.11 6.56 11.56
N ALA A 79 -0.22 7.43 12.04
CA ALA A 79 0.17 7.52 13.44
C ALA A 79 0.51 8.98 13.79
N VAL A 80 -0.07 9.51 14.87
CA VAL A 80 0.07 10.93 15.25
C VAL A 80 -0.31 11.85 14.08
N ASN A 81 0.62 12.65 13.56
CA ASN A 81 0.47 13.51 12.38
C ASN A 81 1.25 12.98 11.17
N ILE A 82 1.55 11.68 11.13
CA ILE A 82 2.35 11.04 10.09
C ILE A 82 1.52 10.01 9.34
N VAL A 83 1.71 9.98 8.02
CA VAL A 83 1.26 8.89 7.14
C VAL A 83 2.45 8.14 6.58
N LEU A 84 2.41 6.82 6.64
CA LEU A 84 3.37 5.90 6.06
C LEU A 84 2.76 5.31 4.78
N ASP A 85 3.50 5.30 3.67
CA ASP A 85 3.12 4.61 2.43
C ASP A 85 4.26 3.67 2.01
N ILE A 86 4.02 2.38 2.19
CA ILE A 86 5.03 1.34 2.05
C ILE A 86 4.60 0.36 0.96
N GLN A 87 5.52 0.04 0.07
CA GLN A 87 5.32 -0.96 -0.97
C GLN A 87 6.45 -1.99 -0.96
N ALA A 88 6.07 -3.25 -0.78
CA ALA A 88 6.98 -4.39 -0.84
C ALA A 88 6.54 -5.35 -1.95
N CYS A 89 7.52 -5.94 -2.64
CA CYS A 89 7.28 -6.89 -3.71
C CYS A 89 8.29 -8.03 -3.61
N GLU A 90 7.81 -9.23 -3.90
CA GLU A 90 8.58 -10.46 -3.90
C GLU A 90 8.34 -11.23 -5.21
N PRO A 91 9.17 -12.26 -5.50
CA PRO A 91 8.85 -13.22 -6.55
C PRO A 91 7.41 -13.74 -6.40
N ALA A 92 6.77 -14.07 -7.53
CA ALA A 92 5.41 -14.61 -7.51
C ALA A 92 5.32 -15.83 -6.58
N ARG A 93 4.37 -15.79 -5.66
CA ARG A 93 4.11 -16.84 -4.67
C ARG A 93 2.63 -16.88 -4.31
N GLN A 94 2.21 -18.03 -3.79
CA GLN A 94 0.81 -18.26 -3.39
C GLN A 94 0.46 -17.54 -2.09
N GLN A 95 1.40 -17.46 -1.14
CA GLN A 95 1.16 -16.80 0.14
C GLN A 95 1.10 -15.28 -0.05
N PRO A 96 0.23 -14.55 0.67
CA PRO A 96 0.21 -13.10 0.66
C PRO A 96 1.55 -12.48 1.07
N VAL A 97 1.95 -11.39 0.42
CA VAL A 97 3.11 -10.61 0.85
C VAL A 97 2.71 -9.74 2.03
N THR A 98 3.46 -9.81 3.13
CA THR A 98 3.20 -9.04 4.37
C THR A 98 4.33 -8.08 4.73
N ALA A 99 5.45 -8.10 3.99
CA ALA A 99 6.63 -7.32 4.33
C ALA A 99 6.38 -5.80 4.41
N ALA A 100 5.39 -5.26 3.67
CA ALA A 100 5.04 -3.85 3.78
C ALA A 100 4.30 -3.55 5.10
N THR A 101 3.46 -4.48 5.58
CA THR A 101 2.84 -4.40 6.92
C THR A 101 3.92 -4.43 8.00
N ASP A 102 4.83 -5.40 7.94
CA ASP A 102 5.88 -5.58 8.95
C ASP A 102 6.76 -4.31 9.07
N ILE A 103 7.09 -3.67 7.93
CA ILE A 103 7.84 -2.41 7.90
C ILE A 103 7.01 -1.26 8.49
N ALA A 104 5.73 -1.15 8.15
CA ALA A 104 4.87 -0.08 8.67
C ALA A 104 4.70 -0.17 10.20
N GLU A 105 4.56 -1.39 10.74
CA GLU A 105 4.50 -1.65 12.18
C GLU A 105 5.80 -1.27 12.88
N GLN A 106 6.96 -1.65 12.32
CA GLN A 106 8.26 -1.27 12.87
C GLN A 106 8.48 0.24 12.91
N ILE A 107 8.05 0.96 11.88
CA ILE A 107 8.15 2.43 11.87
C ILE A 107 7.19 3.03 12.89
N THR A 108 5.95 2.55 12.95
CA THR A 108 4.94 3.04 13.91
C THR A 108 5.39 2.83 15.36
N ALA A 109 6.01 1.69 15.68
CA ALA A 109 6.57 1.43 17.01
C ALA A 109 7.64 2.45 17.41
N LYS A 110 8.42 2.97 16.45
CA LYS A 110 9.43 4.02 16.68
C LYS A 110 8.84 5.42 16.84
N LEU A 111 7.60 5.65 16.40
CA LEU A 111 6.89 6.92 16.58
C LEU A 111 6.18 7.00 17.95
N ALA A 112 5.92 5.85 18.57
CA ALA A 112 5.26 5.75 19.87
C ALA A 112 6.21 5.82 21.08
N GLY A 113 7.53 5.75 20.84
CA GLY A 113 8.58 5.90 21.86
C GLY A 113 9.22 7.27 21.79
#